data_AF-G7VFI7-F1
#
_entry.id   AF-G7VFI7-F1
#
_cell.length_a   1.000
_cell.length_b   1.000
_cell.length_c   1.000
_cell.angle_alpha   90.00
_cell.angle_beta   90.00
_cell.angle_gamma   90.00
#
_symmetry.space_group_name_H-M   'P 1'
#
loop_
_entity.id
_entity.type
_entity.pdbx_description
1 polymer ?
#
loop_
_entity_poly.entity_id
_entity_poly.type
_entity_poly.pdbx_seq_one_letter_code
_entity_poly.pdbx_strand_id
1 'polypeptide(L)'
;MKMCEILARYLVEVVAGARGNVVSFVVGDVARWAEAKMRPNRSVVFKVSSMAEALLASGHLEKIGKKYILKRDTPLWARAKAGDVEGLCDIIESALLSYSRVVR
;
A
#
# COMPACT_ATOMS: atom_id res chain seq x y z
N MET A 1 -2.96 -14.81 6.74
CA MET A 1 -2.41 -13.56 6.18
C MET A 1 -3.52 -12.82 5.46
N LYS A 2 -3.89 -11.65 5.97
CA LYS A 2 -4.88 -10.79 5.31
C LYS A 2 -4.30 -10.25 3.99
N MET A 3 -5.16 -9.92 3.04
CA MET A 3 -4.71 -9.35 1.76
C MET A 3 -3.98 -8.01 1.94
N CYS A 4 -4.42 -7.20 2.90
CA CYS A 4 -3.79 -5.92 3.24
C CYS A 4 -2.33 -6.08 3.69
N GLU A 5 -1.97 -7.22 4.30
CA GLU A 5 -0.62 -7.45 4.82
C GLU A 5 0.44 -7.42 3.71
N ILE A 6 0.07 -7.78 2.48
CA ILE A 6 0.98 -7.74 1.33
C ILE A 6 1.44 -6.31 1.08
N LEU A 7 0.49 -5.38 0.94
CA LEU A 7 0.81 -3.98 0.73
C LEU A 7 1.44 -3.36 1.98
N ALA A 8 0.92 -3.66 3.17
CA ALA A 8 1.44 -3.12 4.42
C ALA A 8 2.92 -3.48 4.64
N ARG A 9 3.29 -4.76 4.49
CA ARG A 9 4.68 -5.21 4.67
C ARG A 9 5.60 -4.66 3.59
N TYR A 10 5.12 -4.58 2.35
CA TYR A 10 5.87 -3.90 1.28
C TYR A 10 6.17 -2.45 1.64
N LEU A 11 5.16 -1.70 2.11
CA LEU A 11 5.32 -0.29 2.51
C LEU A 11 6.30 -0.13 3.67
N VAL A 12 6.27 -1.01 4.69
CA VAL A 12 7.25 -1.02 5.78
C VAL A 12 8.67 -1.14 5.22
N GLU A 13 8.91 -2.07 4.31
CA GLU A 13 10.24 -2.32 3.75
C GLU A 13 10.77 -1.15 2.91
N VAL A 14 9.94 -0.61 2.02
CA VAL A 14 10.38 0.51 1.17
C VAL A 14 10.58 1.80 1.99
N VAL A 15 9.77 2.03 3.03
CA VAL A 15 9.93 3.17 3.93
C VAL A 15 11.17 3.00 4.81
N ALA A 16 11.46 1.79 5.29
CA ALA A 16 12.70 1.50 6.03
C ALA A 16 13.96 1.76 5.19
N GLY A 17 13.91 1.45 3.88
CA GLY A 17 14.99 1.74 2.94
C GLY A 17 15.05 3.19 2.42
N ALA A 18 14.08 4.03 2.77
CA ALA A 18 13.95 5.36 2.19
C ALA A 18 14.92 6.37 2.79
N ARG A 19 15.76 6.99 1.94
CA ARG A 19 16.64 8.11 2.33
C ARG A 19 15.96 9.47 2.22
N GLY A 20 14.92 9.58 1.38
CA GLY A 20 14.19 10.81 1.09
C GLY A 20 12.88 10.97 1.86
N ASN A 21 12.14 12.03 1.53
CA ASN A 21 10.83 12.33 2.12
C ASN A 21 9.66 11.67 1.37
N VAL A 22 9.96 10.86 0.36
CA VAL A 22 8.98 10.25 -0.54
C VAL A 22 9.46 8.85 -0.91
N VAL A 23 8.53 7.91 -1.00
CA VAL A 23 8.72 6.62 -1.68
C VAL A 23 7.69 6.50 -2.80
N SER A 24 8.11 5.91 -3.90
CA SER A 24 7.22 5.65 -5.04
C SER A 24 7.22 4.18 -5.39
N PHE A 25 6.07 3.64 -5.76
CA PHE A 25 5.94 2.26 -6.20
C PHE A 25 4.90 2.12 -7.32
N VAL A 26 5.03 1.08 -8.14
CA VAL A 26 3.94 0.63 -9.02
C VAL A 26 3.37 -0.69 -8.51
N VAL A 27 2.14 -1.02 -8.92
CA VAL A 27 1.48 -2.31 -8.55
C VAL A 27 2.36 -3.51 -8.88
N GLY A 28 3.08 -3.46 -10.01
CA GLY A 28 4.00 -4.52 -10.43
C GLY A 28 5.20 -4.73 -9.49
N ASP A 29 5.64 -3.69 -8.76
CA ASP A 29 6.73 -3.82 -7.79
C ASP A 29 6.26 -4.60 -6.57
N VAL A 30 5.08 -4.25 -6.07
CA VAL A 30 4.43 -4.93 -4.95
C VAL A 30 4.14 -6.39 -5.30
N ALA A 31 3.64 -6.66 -6.51
CA ALA A 31 3.36 -8.02 -6.96
C ALA A 31 4.63 -8.86 -7.04
N ARG A 32 5.71 -8.35 -7.65
CA ARG A 32 7.01 -9.06 -7.72
C ARG A 32 7.60 -9.31 -6.33
N TRP A 33 7.51 -8.33 -5.44
CA TRP A 33 7.94 -8.47 -4.06
C TRP A 33 7.13 -9.56 -3.32
N ALA A 34 5.81 -9.59 -3.50
CA ALA A 34 4.92 -10.57 -2.90
C ALA A 34 5.22 -11.99 -3.39
N GLU A 35 5.44 -12.17 -4.70
CA GLU A 35 5.85 -13.45 -5.28
C GLU A 35 7.18 -13.93 -4.69
N ALA A 36 8.17 -13.04 -4.58
CA ALA A 36 9.49 -13.41 -4.07
C ALA A 36 9.48 -13.78 -2.58
N LYS A 37 8.72 -13.04 -1.74
CA LYS A 37 8.79 -13.16 -0.28
C LYS A 37 7.66 -13.97 0.35
N MET A 38 6.49 -13.99 -0.28
CA MET A 38 5.27 -14.56 0.31
C MET A 38 4.70 -15.72 -0.48
N ARG A 39 5.02 -15.82 -1.78
CA ARG A 39 4.55 -16.87 -2.70
C ARG A 39 3.02 -17.07 -2.62
N PRO A 40 2.23 -16.02 -2.92
CA PRO A 40 0.77 -16.11 -2.83
C PRO A 40 0.23 -17.14 -3.83
N ASN A 41 -0.82 -17.85 -3.44
CA ASN A 41 -1.45 -18.89 -4.27
C ASN A 41 -2.36 -18.33 -5.40
N ARG A 42 -2.50 -17.00 -5.50
CA ARG A 42 -3.37 -16.31 -6.46
C ARG A 42 -2.75 -14.98 -6.88
N SER A 43 -3.06 -14.52 -8.09
CA SER A 43 -2.63 -13.21 -8.58
C SER A 43 -3.08 -12.08 -7.65
N VAL A 44 -2.09 -11.32 -7.15
CA VAL A 44 -2.30 -10.21 -6.20
C VAL A 44 -2.44 -8.85 -6.89
N VAL A 45 -2.16 -8.76 -8.19
CA VAL A 45 -2.11 -7.50 -8.95
C VAL A 45 -3.42 -6.71 -8.81
N PHE A 46 -4.56 -7.35 -9.09
CA PHE A 46 -5.85 -6.68 -9.02
C PHE A 46 -6.14 -6.15 -7.61
N LYS A 47 -5.90 -6.98 -6.59
CA LYS A 47 -6.18 -6.63 -5.19
C LYS A 47 -5.28 -5.49 -4.69
N VAL A 48 -4.00 -5.54 -5.04
CA VAL A 48 -3.05 -4.45 -4.74
C VAL A 48 -3.44 -3.18 -5.46
N SER A 49 -3.87 -3.28 -6.74
CA SER A 49 -4.37 -2.13 -7.48
C SER A 49 -5.57 -1.50 -6.77
N SER A 50 -6.56 -2.29 -6.37
CA SER A 50 -7.74 -1.77 -5.65
C SER A 50 -7.36 -1.10 -4.32
N MET A 51 -6.43 -1.69 -3.57
CA MET A 51 -5.93 -1.09 -2.32
C MET A 51 -5.21 0.24 -2.57
N ALA A 52 -4.36 0.31 -3.58
CA ALA A 52 -3.62 1.53 -3.91
C ALA A 52 -4.54 2.65 -4.42
N GLU A 53 -5.54 2.33 -5.25
CA GLU A 53 -6.54 3.31 -5.69
C GLU A 53 -7.44 3.79 -4.54
N ALA A 54 -7.81 2.91 -3.60
CA ALA A 54 -8.58 3.31 -2.42
C ALA A 54 -7.78 4.24 -1.49
N LEU A 55 -6.49 3.95 -1.29
CA LEU A 55 -5.58 4.82 -0.53
C LEU A 55 -5.36 6.17 -1.24
N LEU A 56 -5.31 6.19 -2.57
CA LEU A 56 -5.25 7.42 -3.36
C LEU A 56 -6.53 8.25 -3.17
N ALA A 57 -7.70 7.63 -3.32
CA ALA A 57 -8.99 8.30 -3.20
C ALA A 57 -9.23 8.87 -1.78
N SER A 58 -8.62 8.26 -0.75
CA SER A 58 -8.67 8.73 0.64
C SER A 58 -7.55 9.73 0.99
N GLY A 59 -6.71 10.12 0.03
CA GLY A 59 -5.65 11.11 0.23
C GLY A 59 -4.42 10.58 0.99
N HIS A 60 -4.28 9.26 1.16
CA HIS A 60 -3.10 8.64 1.76
C HIS A 60 -1.95 8.45 0.77
N LEU A 61 -2.25 8.46 -0.53
CA LEU A 61 -1.28 8.40 -1.62
C LEU A 61 -1.53 9.53 -2.62
N GLU A 62 -0.49 9.88 -3.36
CA GLU A 62 -0.59 10.66 -4.59
C GLU A 62 -0.24 9.78 -5.80
N LYS A 63 -0.55 10.25 -7.01
CA LYS A 63 -0.29 9.50 -8.24
C LYS A 63 0.41 10.37 -9.28
N ILE A 64 1.52 9.87 -9.82
CA ILE A 64 2.24 10.48 -10.95
C ILE A 64 2.40 9.41 -12.04
N GLY A 65 1.63 9.55 -13.11
CA GLY A 65 1.54 8.51 -14.14
C GLY A 65 1.04 7.19 -13.56
N LYS A 66 1.87 6.14 -13.64
CA LYS A 66 1.58 4.81 -13.07
C LYS A 66 2.07 4.62 -11.63
N LYS A 67 2.83 5.58 -11.09
CA LYS A 67 3.45 5.48 -9.77
C LYS A 67 2.53 6.03 -8.70
N TYR A 68 2.39 5.27 -7.62
CA TYR A 68 1.83 5.75 -6.37
C TYR A 68 2.94 6.33 -5.53
N ILE A 69 2.66 7.45 -4.89
CA ILE A 69 3.60 8.27 -4.16
C ILE A 69 3.14 8.33 -2.71
N LEU A 70 3.98 7.89 -1.79
CA LEU A 70 3.76 7.99 -0.36
C LEU A 70 4.73 9.02 0.22
N LYS A 71 4.19 10.08 0.82
CA LYS A 71 4.95 11.17 1.44
C LYS A 71 5.16 10.95 2.94
N ARG A 72 6.28 11.48 3.46
CA ARG A 72 6.76 11.28 4.84
C ARG A 72 5.83 11.78 5.94
N ASP A 73 5.05 12.81 5.63
CA ASP A 73 4.12 13.49 6.54
C ASP A 73 2.74 12.82 6.62
N THR A 74 2.54 11.68 5.95
CA THR A 74 1.26 10.97 5.97
C THR A 74 1.15 9.99 7.15
N PRO A 75 -0.07 9.73 7.66
CA PRO A 75 -0.30 8.68 8.66
C PRO A 75 0.18 7.30 8.19
N LEU A 76 0.07 7.02 6.90
CA LEU A 76 0.51 5.77 6.28
C LEU A 76 2.04 5.61 6.39
N TRP A 77 2.80 6.69 6.18
CA TRP A 77 4.25 6.66 6.37
C TRP A 77 4.63 6.46 7.84
N ALA A 78 3.98 7.16 8.77
CA ALA A 78 4.28 7.05 10.19
C ALA A 78 4.13 5.59 10.68
N ARG A 79 3.04 4.92 10.30
CA ARG A 79 2.82 3.50 10.64
C ARG A 79 3.81 2.58 9.95
N ALA A 80 4.09 2.79 8.67
CA ALA A 80 5.11 2.02 7.94
C ALA A 80 6.50 2.14 8.57
N LYS A 81 6.90 3.34 8.99
CA LYS A 81 8.19 3.57 9.65
C LYS A 81 8.27 2.92 11.03
N ALA A 82 7.15 2.81 11.74
CA ALA A 82 7.05 2.11 13.02
C ALA A 82 6.99 0.58 12.88
N GLY A 83 6.88 0.05 11.65
CA GLY A 83 6.66 -1.39 11.43
C GLY A 83 5.27 -1.86 11.84
N ASP A 84 4.31 -0.95 12.00
CA ASP A 84 2.94 -1.23 12.45
C ASP A 84 2.09 -1.80 11.31
N VAL A 85 2.23 -3.10 11.07
CA VAL A 85 1.54 -3.81 9.99
C VAL A 85 0.02 -3.88 10.23
N GLU A 86 -0.41 -4.10 11.48
CA GLU A 86 -1.84 -4.15 11.81
C GLU A 86 -2.50 -2.79 11.59
N GLY A 87 -1.88 -1.72 12.09
CA GLY A 87 -2.39 -0.39 11.89
C GLY A 87 -2.36 0.07 10.44
N LEU A 88 -1.42 -0.39 9.62
CA LEU A 88 -1.47 -0.19 8.16
C LEU A 88 -2.64 -0.92 7.52
N CYS A 89 -2.88 -2.17 7.92
CA CYS A 89 -4.02 -2.95 7.46
C CYS A 89 -5.35 -2.27 7.77
N ASP A 90 -5.52 -1.71 8.97
CA ASP A 90 -6.73 -0.97 9.35
C ASP A 90 -6.99 0.22 8.42
N ILE A 91 -5.96 1.00 8.09
CA ILE A 91 -6.07 2.13 7.15
C ILE A 91 -6.48 1.63 5.76
N ILE A 92 -5.81 0.59 5.26
CA ILE A 92 -6.07 0.01 3.94
C ILE A 92 -7.51 -0.52 3.85
N GLU A 93 -7.95 -1.28 4.84
CA GLU A 93 -9.28 -1.89 4.88
C GLU A 93 -10.38 -0.83 5.02
N SER A 94 -10.17 0.19 5.87
CA SER A 94 -11.08 1.33 6.00
C SER A 94 -11.21 2.12 4.68
N ALA A 95 -10.08 2.38 4.01
CA ALA A 95 -10.05 3.05 2.72
C ALA A 95 -10.80 2.24 1.65
N LEU A 96 -10.58 0.92 1.59
CA LEU A 96 -11.29 0.01 0.69
C LEU A 96 -12.80 0.01 0.93
N LEU A 97 -13.23 -0.06 2.19
CA LEU A 97 -14.65 -0.04 2.56
C LEU A 97 -15.31 1.26 2.08
N SER A 98 -14.65 2.39 2.31
CA SER A 98 -15.13 3.70 1.89
C SER A 98 -15.19 3.81 0.36
N TYR A 99 -14.14 3.37 -0.32
CA TYR A 99 -14.06 3.37 -1.79
C TYR A 99 -15.16 2.52 -2.44
N SER A 100 -15.43 1.33 -1.88
CA SER A 100 -16.48 0.44 -2.39
C SER A 100 -17.90 1.01 -2.28
N ARG A 101 -18.13 1.98 -1.39
CA ARG A 101 -19.42 2.67 -1.23
C ARG A 101 -19.60 3.81 -2.23
N VAL A 102 -18.50 4.41 -2.71
CA VAL A 102 -18.50 5.55 -3.63
C VAL A 102 -18.57 5.11 -5.10
N VAL A 103 -18.05 3.91 -5.41
CA VAL A 103 -18.05 3.35 -6.79
C VAL A 103 -19.32 2.53 -7.08
N ARG A 104 -20.33 2.57 -6.19
CA ARG A 104 -21.63 1.92 -6.39
C ARG A 104 -22.64 2.82 -7.09
#